data_AF-A0A4Q0SQW1-F1
#
_entry.id   AF-A0A4Q0SQW1-F1
#
_cell.length_a   1.000
_cell.length_b   1.000
_cell.length_c   1.000
_cell.angle_alpha   90.00
_cell.angle_beta   90.00
_cell.angle_gamma   90.00
#
_symmetry.space_group_name_H-M   'P 1'
#
loop_
_entity.id
_entity.type
_entity.pdbx_description
1 polymer ?
#
loop_
_entity_poly.entity_id
_entity_poly.type
_entity_poly.pdbx_seq_one_letter_code
_entity_poly.pdbx_strand_id
1 'polypeptide(L)' 'WRRRLRQRGMLPPCEASPPTFAPLVVEDALEERQAPAVKLEIAIGDVVLRTDTAIDADQLSRVIRAVRASR' A
#
# COMPACT_ATOMS: atom_id res chain seq x y z
N TRP A 1 -4.71 8.97 -21.48
CA TRP A 1 -3.72 9.75 -20.70
C TRP A 1 -2.33 9.10 -20.70
N ARG A 2 -2.21 7.79 -20.42
CA ARG A 2 -0.93 7.03 -20.44
C ARG A 2 -0.11 7.17 -21.73
N ARG A 3 -0.77 7.12 -22.91
CA ARG A 3 -0.10 7.31 -24.21
C ARG A 3 0.49 8.72 -24.38
N ARG A 4 -0.21 9.75 -23.87
CA ARG A 4 0.24 11.15 -23.94
C ARG A 4 1.45 11.42 -23.03
N LEU A 5 1.48 10.78 -21.86
CA LEU A 5 2.61 10.87 -20.92
C LEU A 5 3.89 10.28 -21.53
N ARG A 6 3.80 9.11 -22.18
CA ARG A 6 4.95 8.46 -22.82
C ARG A 6 5.54 9.25 -24.00
N GLN A 7 4.72 10.05 -24.69
CA GLN A 7 5.15 10.82 -25.86
C GLN A 7 5.85 12.13 -25.51
N ARG A 8 5.61 12.70 -24.32
CA ARG A 8 6.18 14.00 -23.90
C ARG A 8 7.57 13.90 -23.28
N GLY A 9 8.13 12.70 -23.14
CA GLY A 9 9.38 12.49 -22.40
C GLY A 9 9.23 12.78 -20.90
N MET A 10 10.33 12.78 -20.17
CA MET A 10 10.34 13.21 -18.77
C MET A 10 9.95 14.70 -18.73
N LEU A 11 8.87 15.04 -18.02
CA LEU A 11 8.59 16.43 -17.71
C LEU A 11 9.76 16.98 -16.87
N PRO A 12 10.24 18.21 -17.11
CA PRO A 12 11.24 18.80 -16.24
C PRO A 12 10.76 18.74 -14.80
N PRO A 13 11.66 18.53 -13.82
CA PRO A 13 11.31 18.55 -12.41
C PRO A 13 10.46 19.79 -12.16
N CYS A 14 9.24 19.58 -11.67
CA CYS A 14 8.38 20.69 -11.33
C CYS A 14 9.07 21.43 -10.19
N GLU A 15 9.64 22.61 -10.47
CA GLU A 15 10.06 23.58 -9.45
C GLU A 15 8.79 24.20 -8.83
N ALA A 16 7.93 23.36 -8.28
CA ALA A 16 6.83 23.82 -7.46
C ALA A 16 7.46 24.38 -6.19
N SER A 17 7.26 25.68 -5.97
CA SER A 17 7.51 26.27 -4.66
C SER A 17 6.80 25.42 -3.62
N PRO A 18 7.47 25.02 -2.52
CA PRO A 18 6.82 24.26 -1.47
C PRO A 18 5.62 25.06 -1.00
N PRO A 19 4.44 24.42 -0.89
CA PRO A 19 3.26 25.14 -0.48
C PRO A 19 3.48 25.72 0.93
N THR A 20 3.09 26.98 1.11
CA THR A 20 3.17 27.68 2.40
C THR A 20 2.08 27.16 3.32
N PHE A 21 2.30 25.98 3.92
CA PHE A 21 1.45 25.48 5.00
C PHE A 21 2.16 25.68 6.33
N ALA A 22 1.42 26.16 7.33
CA ALA A 22 1.88 26.16 8.71
C ALA A 22 2.01 24.71 9.20
N PRO A 23 3.09 24.35 9.91
CA PRO A 23 3.22 23.02 10.52
C PRO A 23 2.04 22.78 11.48
N LEU A 24 1.25 21.73 11.20
CA LEU A 24 0.25 21.25 12.15
C LEU A 24 0.99 20.46 13.23
N VAL A 25 1.18 21.08 14.40
CA VAL A 25 1.71 20.38 15.58
C VAL A 25 0.57 19.57 16.16
N VAL A 26 0.68 18.24 16.08
CA VAL A 26 -0.23 17.33 16.81
C VAL A 26 0.42 17.07 18.16
N GLU A 27 -0.20 17.56 19.24
CA GLU A 27 0.33 17.49 20.60
C GLU A 27 0.26 16.05 21.17
N ASP A 28 -0.69 15.26 20.68
CA ASP A 28 -0.89 13.88 21.12
C ASP A 28 -0.31 12.87 20.13
N ALA A 29 0.30 11.81 20.66
CA ALA A 29 0.62 10.64 19.85
C ALA A 29 -0.69 10.10 19.28
N LEU A 30 -0.76 9.96 17.94
CA LEU A 30 -1.88 9.25 17.32
C LEU A 30 -1.85 7.82 17.83
N GLU A 31 -2.71 7.52 18.79
CA GLU A 31 -3.00 6.15 19.20
C GLU A 31 -3.27 5.34 17.94
N GLU A 32 -2.46 4.31 17.71
CA GLU A 32 -2.70 3.34 16.64
C GLU A 32 -4.04 2.68 16.93
N ARG A 33 -5.09 3.21 16.31
CA ARG A 33 -6.42 2.62 16.36
C ARG A 33 -6.30 1.23 15.75
N GLN A 34 -6.35 0.22 16.61
CA GLN A 34 -6.51 -1.16 16.18
C GLN A 34 -7.79 -1.24 15.36
N ALA A 35 -7.64 -1.39 14.05
CA ALA A 35 -8.76 -1.64 13.17
C ALA A 35 -9.39 -2.97 13.60
N PRO A 36 -10.72 -3.08 13.67
CA PRO A 36 -11.38 -4.35 13.96
C PRO A 36 -10.87 -5.40 12.97
N ALA A 37 -10.60 -6.61 13.47
CA ALA A 37 -10.14 -7.72 12.64
C ALA A 37 -11.24 -8.07 11.61
N VAL A 38 -11.11 -7.53 10.41
CA VAL A 38 -12.01 -7.82 9.30
C VAL A 38 -11.51 -9.07 8.60
N LYS A 39 -12.42 -10.00 8.28
CA LYS A 39 -12.07 -11.17 7.46
C LYS A 39 -11.61 -10.69 6.08
N LEU A 40 -10.40 -11.10 5.70
CA LEU A 40 -9.75 -10.78 4.45
C LEU A 40 -9.68 -12.04 3.58
N GLU A 41 -10.13 -11.94 2.33
CA GLU A 41 -9.98 -12.99 1.32
C GLU A 41 -9.11 -12.49 0.18
N ILE A 42 -8.04 -13.22 -0.14
CA ILE A 42 -7.07 -12.88 -1.19
C ILE A 42 -7.01 -14.02 -2.20
N ALA A 43 -7.37 -13.75 -3.45
CA ALA A 43 -7.23 -14.71 -4.54
C ALA A 43 -5.81 -14.67 -5.14
N ILE A 44 -5.15 -15.82 -5.22
CA ILE A 44 -3.81 -16.03 -5.80
C ILE A 44 -3.92 -17.13 -6.85
N GLY A 45 -4.16 -16.75 -8.11
CA GLY A 45 -4.54 -17.71 -9.15
C GLY A 45 -5.86 -18.40 -8.77
N ASP A 46 -5.84 -19.72 -8.69
CA ASP A 46 -6.96 -20.60 -8.26
C ASP A 46 -6.92 -20.97 -6.77
N VAL A 47 -5.98 -20.42 -5.98
CA VAL A 47 -5.98 -20.57 -4.51
C VAL A 47 -6.59 -19.32 -3.88
N VAL A 48 -7.44 -19.51 -2.86
CA VAL A 48 -7.99 -18.43 -2.03
C VAL A 48 -7.38 -18.51 -0.65
N LEU A 49 -6.67 -17.44 -0.24
CA LEU A 49 -6.16 -17.27 1.10
C LEU A 49 -7.21 -16.52 1.94
N ARG A 50 -7.67 -17.15 3.04
CA ARG A 50 -8.57 -16.54 4.01
C ARG A 50 -7.80 -16.21 5.28
N THR A 51 -7.81 -14.96 5.67
CA THR A 51 -7.10 -14.44 6.85
C THR A 51 -7.87 -13.25 7.43
N ASP A 52 -7.28 -12.51 8.35
CA ASP A 52 -7.83 -11.27 8.87
C ASP A 52 -6.88 -10.10 8.58
N THR A 53 -7.31 -8.87 8.86
CA THR A 53 -6.51 -7.65 8.67
C THR A 53 -5.38 -7.49 9.69
N ALA A 54 -5.30 -8.36 10.71
CA ALA A 54 -4.23 -8.34 11.70
C ALA A 54 -3.03 -9.21 11.28
N ILE A 55 -3.10 -9.90 10.12
CA ILE A 55 -1.97 -10.67 9.62
C ILE A 55 -0.75 -9.76 9.38
N ASP A 56 0.39 -10.19 9.91
CA ASP A 56 1.66 -9.53 9.70
C ASP A 56 2.07 -9.55 8.21
N ALA A 57 2.64 -8.45 7.74
CA ALA A 57 3.01 -8.26 6.34
C ALA A 57 4.11 -9.24 5.90
N ASP A 58 5.06 -9.56 6.78
CA ASP A 58 6.12 -10.53 6.48
C ASP A 58 5.54 -11.95 6.41
N GLN A 59 4.64 -12.31 7.33
CA GLN A 59 3.93 -13.58 7.30
C GLN A 59 3.11 -13.74 6.01
N LEU A 60 2.32 -12.73 5.64
CA LEU A 60 1.53 -12.75 4.40
C LEU A 60 2.44 -12.88 3.17
N SER A 61 3.54 -12.15 3.13
CA SER A 61 4.53 -12.21 2.05
C SER A 61 5.14 -13.60 1.89
N ARG A 62 5.46 -14.28 2.99
CA ARG A 62 5.98 -15.66 2.97
C ARG A 62 4.94 -16.65 2.45
N VAL A 63 3.69 -16.53 2.89
CA VAL A 63 2.59 -17.39 2.43
C VAL A 63 2.36 -17.21 0.92
N ILE A 64 2.26 -15.98 0.45
CA ILE A 64 2.09 -15.69 -0.99
C ILE A 64 3.25 -16.27 -1.80
N ARG A 65 4.48 -16.13 -1.32
CA ARG A 65 5.67 -16.68 -1.99
C ARG A 65 5.61 -18.21 -2.05
N ALA A 66 5.24 -18.88 -0.95
CA ALA A 66 5.12 -20.33 -0.91
C ALA A 66 4.03 -20.85 -1.87
N VAL A 67 2.85 -20.21 -1.89
CA VAL A 67 1.74 -20.55 -2.81
C VAL A 67 2.16 -20.39 -4.28
N ARG A 68 2.98 -19.39 -4.58
CA ARG A 68 3.52 -19.21 -5.94
C ARG A 68 4.56 -20.25 -6.30
N ALA A 69 5.40 -20.65 -5.34
CA ALA A 69 6.46 -21.64 -5.56
C ALA A 69 5.94 -23.08 -5.68
N SER A 70 4.72 -23.36 -5.21
CA SER A 70 4.06 -24.67 -5.37
C SER A 70 3.36 -24.85 -6.72
N ARG A 71 3.51 -23.90 -7.65
CA ARG A 71 2.94 -23.92 -9.00
C ARG A 71 4.05 -23.80 -10.03
#